data_AF-A0AB73IND5-F1
#
_entry.id   AF-A0AB73IND5-F1
#
_cell.length_a   1.000
_cell.length_b   1.000
_cell.length_c   1.000
_cell.angle_alpha   90.00
_cell.angle_beta   90.00
_cell.angle_gamma   90.00
#
_symmetry.space_group_name_H-M   'P 1'
#
loop_
_entity.id
_entity.type
_entity.pdbx_description
1 polymer ?
#
loop_
_entity_poly.entity_id
_entity_poly.type
_entity_poly.pdbx_seq_one_letter_code
_entity_poly.pdbx_strand_id
1 'polypeptide(L)'
;MQFERKSEKIDCQIEQLELRLEDLQADDGAAAVDAPKRPRPEAGNSTGRKRLPEHLLREDVVHHPDDACCPQCGGALGDLGEYVAEQLDYVPGRWRVIRHRWLKKACTCCDCIVQGAAPSRPVDRGMPGPGLFAHVLVGKFCDHLPLYRQ
;
A
#
# COMPACT_ATOMS: atom_id res chain seq x y z
N MET A 1 -10.31 58.99 12.00
CA MET A 1 -10.83 57.65 12.32
C MET A 1 -11.76 57.24 11.18
N GLN A 2 -11.43 56.19 10.41
CA GLN A 2 -12.24 55.69 9.28
C GLN A 2 -12.52 54.19 9.48
N PHE A 3 -13.27 53.85 10.53
CA PHE A 3 -13.58 52.45 10.87
C PHE A 3 -15.00 52.01 10.50
N GLU A 4 -15.91 52.95 10.19
CA GLU A 4 -17.34 52.65 10.04
C GLU A 4 -17.66 51.89 8.74
N ARG A 5 -17.17 52.35 7.58
CA ARG A 5 -17.43 51.69 6.27
C ARG A 5 -16.81 50.29 6.10
N LYS A 6 -15.80 49.95 6.90
CA LYS A 6 -15.20 48.61 6.87
C LYS A 6 -15.93 47.63 7.80
N SER A 7 -16.54 48.12 8.88
CA SER A 7 -17.37 47.32 9.77
C SER A 7 -18.59 46.79 9.02
N GLU A 8 -19.34 47.67 8.34
CA GLU A 8 -20.57 47.29 7.64
C GLU A 8 -20.34 46.20 6.57
N LYS A 9 -19.15 46.22 5.93
CA LYS A 9 -18.79 45.21 4.93
C LYS A 9 -18.48 43.85 5.56
N ILE A 10 -17.90 43.84 6.76
CA ILE A 10 -17.65 42.61 7.52
C ILE A 10 -18.96 42.07 8.06
N ASP A 11 -19.84 42.95 8.57
CA ASP A 11 -21.15 42.57 9.09
C ASP A 11 -22.03 41.93 8.00
N CYS A 12 -22.10 42.51 6.79
CA CYS A 12 -22.78 41.86 5.65
C CYS A 12 -22.14 40.52 5.22
N GLN A 13 -20.82 40.36 5.36
CA GLN A 13 -20.15 39.09 5.04
C GLN A 13 -20.46 38.01 6.08
N ILE A 14 -20.61 38.39 7.35
CA ILE A 14 -21.02 37.49 8.43
C ILE A 14 -22.44 37.00 8.17
N GLU A 15 -23.39 37.92 7.93
CA GLU A 15 -24.79 37.56 7.61
C GLU A 15 -24.90 36.61 6.41
N GLN A 16 -24.09 36.85 5.36
CA GLN A 16 -24.06 35.98 4.18
C GLN A 16 -23.50 34.57 4.47
N LEU A 17 -22.53 34.46 5.38
CA LEU A 17 -21.97 33.18 5.79
C LEU A 17 -22.91 32.41 6.72
N GLU A 18 -23.62 33.11 7.60
CA GLU A 18 -24.64 32.53 8.50
C GLU A 18 -25.79 31.92 7.69
N LEU A 19 -26.35 32.65 6.72
CA LEU A 19 -27.38 32.14 5.82
C LEU A 19 -26.93 30.86 5.09
N ARG A 20 -25.67 30.83 4.64
CA ARG A 20 -25.11 29.68 3.92
C ARG A 20 -24.89 28.47 4.82
N LEU A 21 -24.66 28.69 6.12
CA LEU A 21 -24.57 27.62 7.11
C LEU A 21 -25.96 27.07 7.45
N GLU A 22 -26.98 27.92 7.52
CA GLU A 22 -28.37 27.49 7.71
C GLU A 22 -28.86 26.62 6.54
N ASP A 23 -28.56 27.00 5.29
CA ASP A 23 -28.87 26.19 4.10
C ASP A 23 -28.24 24.78 4.18
N LEU A 24 -26.96 24.70 4.58
CA LEU A 24 -26.26 23.42 4.73
C LEU A 24 -26.83 22.56 5.87
N GLN A 25 -27.22 23.18 6.98
CA GLN A 25 -27.85 22.47 8.10
C GLN A 25 -29.27 21.99 7.76
N ALA A 26 -30.00 22.72 6.93
CA ALA A 26 -31.31 22.29 6.43
C ALA A 26 -31.20 21.09 5.47
N ASP A 27 -30.15 21.05 4.63
CA ASP A 27 -29.86 19.90 3.76
C ASP A 27 -29.48 18.64 4.57
N ASP A 28 -28.73 18.79 5.66
CA ASP A 28 -28.41 17.68 6.58
C ASP A 28 -29.64 17.16 7.35
N GLY A 29 -30.65 18.00 7.56
CA GLY A 29 -31.90 17.65 8.25
C GLY A 29 -32.89 16.78 7.44
N ALA A 30 -32.69 16.65 6.12
CA ALA A 30 -33.55 15.84 5.24
C ALA A 30 -33.05 14.39 5.04
N ALA A 31 -31.94 13.99 5.66
CA ALA A 31 -31.36 12.65 5.54
C ALA A 31 -31.66 11.74 6.75
N ALA A 32 -32.71 12.04 7.53
CA ALA A 32 -33.11 11.26 8.70
C ALA A 32 -34.52 10.66 8.57
N VAL A 33 -34.73 9.73 7.64
CA VAL A 33 -35.80 8.72 7.76
C VAL A 33 -35.47 7.44 6.96
N ASP A 34 -35.40 6.34 7.71
CA ASP A 34 -35.41 4.92 7.33
C ASP A 34 -34.26 4.40 6.44
N ALA A 35 -33.13 4.07 7.08
CA ALA A 35 -32.16 3.17 6.49
C ALA A 35 -32.64 1.72 6.68
N PRO A 36 -32.91 0.94 5.61
CA PRO A 36 -33.17 -0.48 5.76
C PRO A 36 -31.97 -1.11 6.46
N LYS A 37 -32.24 -1.92 7.49
CA LYS A 37 -31.23 -2.66 8.26
C LYS A 37 -30.42 -3.51 7.29
N ARG A 38 -29.30 -2.95 6.81
CA ARG A 38 -28.39 -3.65 5.91
C ARG A 38 -28.03 -4.96 6.60
N PRO A 39 -28.17 -6.12 5.94
CA PRO A 39 -27.66 -7.36 6.50
C PRO A 39 -26.22 -7.08 6.91
N ARG A 40 -25.90 -7.38 8.18
CA ARG A 40 -24.56 -7.24 8.73
C ARG A 40 -23.63 -7.86 7.68
N PRO A 41 -22.66 -7.10 7.12
CA PRO A 41 -21.79 -7.68 6.11
C PRO A 41 -21.23 -8.94 6.73
N GLU A 42 -21.39 -10.05 6.02
CA GLU A 42 -20.81 -11.33 6.37
C GLU A 42 -19.36 -11.06 6.79
N ALA A 43 -18.87 -11.76 7.81
CA ALA A 43 -17.47 -11.66 8.21
C ALA A 43 -16.58 -11.99 7.00
N GLY A 44 -16.18 -10.96 6.26
CA GLY A 44 -15.89 -11.10 4.84
C GLY A 44 -15.25 -9.85 4.28
N ASN A 45 -14.23 -9.35 4.97
CA ASN A 45 -13.11 -8.73 4.27
C ASN A 45 -11.95 -8.64 5.24
N SER A 46 -10.92 -9.45 5.01
CA SER A 46 -9.63 -9.23 5.65
C SER A 46 -9.19 -7.80 5.35
N THR A 47 -8.92 -7.01 6.39
CA THR A 47 -8.27 -5.68 6.31
C THR A 47 -6.81 -5.75 5.79
N GLY A 48 -6.42 -6.90 5.23
CA GLY A 48 -5.13 -7.15 4.64
C GLY A 48 -5.02 -6.61 3.22
N ARG A 49 -3.79 -6.55 2.72
CA ARG A 49 -3.50 -6.14 1.35
C ARG A 49 -4.21 -7.06 0.36
N LYS A 50 -4.90 -6.46 -0.61
CA LYS A 50 -5.46 -7.20 -1.75
C LYS A 50 -4.32 -7.84 -2.53
N ARG A 51 -4.55 -9.08 -2.99
CA ARG A 51 -3.61 -9.78 -3.87
C ARG A 51 -3.48 -9.05 -5.20
N LEU A 52 -2.32 -9.15 -5.81
CA LEU A 52 -2.09 -8.59 -7.13
C LEU A 52 -2.88 -9.40 -8.19
N PRO A 53 -3.43 -8.73 -9.23
CA PRO A 53 -4.20 -9.40 -10.25
C PRO A 53 -3.47 -10.59 -10.91
N GLU A 54 -4.21 -11.64 -11.24
CA GLU A 54 -3.65 -12.89 -11.79
C GLU A 54 -3.14 -12.74 -13.22
N HIS A 55 -3.73 -11.81 -14.00
CA HIS A 55 -3.35 -11.57 -15.40
C HIS A 55 -1.99 -10.87 -15.56
N LEU A 56 -1.40 -10.35 -14.48
CA LEU A 56 -0.08 -9.73 -14.53
C LEU A 56 1.01 -10.79 -14.65
N LEU A 57 2.00 -10.52 -15.50
CA LEU A 57 3.15 -11.39 -15.71
C LEU A 57 3.93 -11.57 -14.40
N ARG A 58 4.23 -12.82 -14.03
CA ARG A 58 4.96 -13.18 -12.81
C ARG A 58 6.36 -13.66 -13.14
N GLU A 59 7.35 -13.05 -12.51
CA GLU A 59 8.76 -13.43 -12.60
C GLU A 59 9.23 -13.93 -11.22
N ASP A 60 9.80 -15.14 -11.17
CA ASP A 60 10.27 -15.75 -9.92
C ASP A 60 11.73 -15.42 -9.68
N VAL A 61 12.04 -14.95 -8.47
CA VAL A 61 13.40 -14.76 -7.98
C VAL A 61 13.57 -15.64 -6.74
N VAL A 62 14.41 -16.67 -6.86
CA VAL A 62 14.66 -17.63 -5.78
C VAL A 62 15.87 -17.19 -4.96
N HIS A 63 15.70 -17.13 -3.65
CA HIS A 63 16.74 -16.80 -2.68
C HIS A 63 17.13 -18.05 -1.90
N HIS A 64 18.37 -18.49 -2.09
CA HIS A 64 18.97 -19.59 -1.35
C HIS A 64 19.68 -19.07 -0.10
N PRO A 65 19.80 -19.88 0.97
CA PRO A 65 20.73 -19.58 2.05
C PRO A 65 22.16 -19.53 1.52
N ASP A 66 22.96 -18.58 2.01
CA ASP A 66 24.36 -18.42 1.61
C ASP A 66 25.23 -19.58 2.14
N ASP A 67 24.89 -20.11 3.31
CA ASP A 67 25.60 -21.21 3.94
C ASP A 67 25.23 -22.56 3.32
N ALA A 68 26.24 -23.30 2.87
CA ALA A 68 26.07 -24.67 2.39
C ALA A 68 25.85 -25.69 3.53
N CYS A 69 26.25 -25.34 4.75
CA CYS A 69 26.16 -26.17 5.94
C CYS A 69 25.59 -25.36 7.11
N CYS A 70 25.16 -26.06 8.16
CA CYS A 70 24.57 -25.40 9.33
C CYS A 70 25.60 -24.49 10.02
N PRO A 71 25.32 -23.18 10.22
CA PRO A 71 26.27 -22.24 10.82
C PRO A 71 26.58 -22.56 12.29
N GLN A 72 25.70 -23.30 12.97
CA GLN A 72 25.88 -23.66 14.38
C GLN A 72 26.66 -24.96 14.62
N CYS A 73 26.53 -25.97 13.75
CA CYS A 73 27.11 -27.30 14.00
C CYS A 73 27.84 -27.92 12.80
N GLY A 74 27.85 -27.26 11.63
CA GLY A 74 28.46 -27.75 10.39
C GLY A 74 27.70 -28.91 9.72
N GLY A 75 26.55 -29.33 10.27
CA GLY A 75 25.74 -30.42 9.71
C GLY A 75 25.08 -30.09 8.37
N ALA A 76 24.54 -31.11 7.71
CA ALA A 76 23.82 -30.96 6.45
C ALA A 76 22.48 -30.22 6.63
N LEU A 77 22.08 -29.51 5.58
CA LEU A 77 20.85 -28.73 5.51
C LEU A 77 19.84 -29.41 4.59
N GLY A 78 18.69 -29.82 5.14
CA GLY A 78 17.55 -30.34 4.38
C GLY A 78 16.53 -29.23 4.05
N ASP A 79 15.68 -29.46 3.05
CA ASP A 79 14.63 -28.50 2.68
C ASP A 79 13.47 -28.55 3.68
N LEU A 80 13.05 -27.38 4.19
CA LEU A 80 11.96 -27.25 5.16
C LEU A 80 10.69 -26.68 4.51
N GLY A 81 10.84 -25.73 3.60
CA GLY A 81 9.72 -25.10 2.91
C GLY A 81 10.10 -23.79 2.24
N GLU A 82 9.11 -23.06 1.77
CA GLU A 82 9.32 -21.78 1.10
C GLU A 82 8.46 -20.66 1.68
N TYR A 83 8.99 -19.43 1.62
CA TYR A 83 8.25 -18.21 1.86
C TYR A 83 8.18 -17.40 0.58
N VAL A 84 7.00 -16.87 0.24
CA VAL A 84 6.79 -16.13 -1.00
C VAL A 84 6.28 -14.72 -0.69
N ALA A 85 6.92 -13.71 -1.26
CA ALA A 85 6.43 -12.34 -1.23
C ALA A 85 6.30 -11.78 -2.65
N GLU A 86 5.18 -11.15 -2.95
CA GLU A 86 4.92 -10.50 -4.23
C GLU A 86 5.28 -9.00 -4.16
N GLN A 87 5.86 -8.49 -5.25
CA GLN A 87 6.19 -7.08 -5.45
C GLN A 87 5.72 -6.65 -6.83
N LEU A 88 4.98 -5.55 -6.93
CA LEU A 88 4.52 -4.99 -8.20
C LEU A 88 5.59 -4.05 -8.78
N ASP A 89 6.03 -4.32 -10.00
CA ASP A 89 7.08 -3.55 -10.66
C ASP A 89 6.62 -3.06 -12.03
N TYR A 90 7.23 -1.97 -12.48
CA TYR A 90 6.92 -1.36 -13.77
C TYR A 90 8.15 -1.37 -14.67
N VAL A 91 7.98 -1.90 -15.88
CA VAL A 91 8.92 -1.76 -16.99
C VAL A 91 8.18 -0.96 -18.06
N PRO A 92 8.78 0.01 -18.75
CA PRO A 92 8.07 0.85 -19.71
C PRO A 92 7.14 0.05 -20.64
N GLY A 93 5.83 0.33 -20.55
CA GLY A 93 4.78 -0.33 -21.32
C GLY A 93 4.22 -1.64 -20.74
N ARG A 94 4.70 -2.14 -19.59
CA ARG A 94 4.22 -3.38 -18.97
C ARG A 94 4.33 -3.40 -17.45
N TRP A 95 3.29 -3.94 -16.83
CA TRP A 95 3.29 -4.29 -15.41
C TRP A 95 3.76 -5.72 -15.22
N ARG A 96 4.58 -5.95 -14.19
CA ARG A 96 4.99 -7.29 -13.80
C ARG A 96 4.96 -7.45 -12.28
N VAL A 97 4.85 -8.68 -11.83
CA VAL A 97 4.91 -9.07 -10.43
C VAL A 97 6.17 -9.88 -10.22
N ILE A 98 7.06 -9.38 -9.38
CA ILE A 98 8.26 -10.11 -8.95
C ILE A 98 7.86 -10.94 -7.73
N ARG A 99 7.93 -12.26 -7.84
CA ARG A 99 7.71 -13.21 -6.74
C ARG A 99 9.05 -13.60 -6.15
N HIS A 100 9.37 -13.06 -4.99
CA HIS A 100 10.53 -13.47 -4.24
C HIS A 100 10.21 -14.73 -3.46
N ARG A 101 10.91 -15.83 -3.74
CA ARG A 101 10.77 -17.13 -3.09
C ARG A 101 12.01 -17.41 -2.26
N TRP A 102 11.87 -17.45 -0.94
CA TRP A 102 12.97 -17.83 -0.05
C TRP A 102 12.84 -19.29 0.32
N LEU A 103 13.88 -20.06 0.01
CA LEU A 103 13.97 -21.44 0.42
C LEU A 103 14.49 -21.50 1.86
N LYS A 104 13.67 -22.10 2.72
CA LYS A 104 14.03 -22.38 4.10
C LYS A 104 14.65 -23.77 4.15
N LYS A 105 15.82 -23.84 4.75
CA LYS A 105 16.48 -25.11 5.05
C LYS A 105 16.60 -25.29 6.55
N ALA A 106 16.55 -26.54 7.00
CA ALA A 106 16.73 -26.91 8.39
C ALA A 106 17.88 -27.89 8.53
N CYS A 107 18.70 -27.73 9.57
CA CYS A 107 19.75 -28.68 9.88
C CYS A 107 19.16 -29.97 10.44
N THR A 108 19.61 -31.11 9.94
CA THR A 108 19.17 -32.44 10.42
C THR A 108 19.74 -32.83 11.79
N CYS A 109 20.77 -32.11 12.27
CA CYS A 109 21.46 -32.45 13.52
C CYS A 109 20.99 -31.61 14.71
N CYS A 110 20.65 -30.34 14.51
CA CYS A 110 20.35 -29.40 15.59
C CYS A 110 19.13 -28.51 15.33
N ASP A 111 18.33 -28.83 14.30
CA ASP A 111 17.09 -28.13 13.92
C ASP A 111 17.24 -26.62 13.65
N CYS A 112 18.46 -26.14 13.42
CA CYS A 112 18.72 -24.75 13.07
C CYS A 112 18.13 -24.44 11.68
N ILE A 113 17.31 -23.39 11.59
CA ILE A 113 16.67 -22.96 10.34
C ILE A 113 17.48 -21.83 9.73
N VAL A 114 17.86 -22.00 8.47
CA VAL A 114 18.55 -21.00 7.66
C VAL A 114 17.72 -20.64 6.44
N GLN A 115 17.81 -19.38 6.01
CA GLN A 115 17.11 -18.85 4.85
C GLN A 115 17.98 -17.77 4.19
N GLY A 116 17.78 -17.56 2.89
CA GLY A 116 18.47 -16.48 2.17
C GLY A 116 18.15 -15.10 2.75
N ALA A 117 19.09 -14.17 2.60
CA ALA A 117 18.90 -12.79 3.05
C ALA A 117 17.71 -12.12 2.33
N ALA A 118 17.06 -11.19 3.01
CA ALA A 118 16.06 -10.34 2.36
C ALA A 118 16.79 -9.35 1.42
N PRO A 119 16.33 -9.19 0.16
CA PRO A 119 16.88 -8.18 -0.72
C PRO A 119 16.53 -6.80 -0.17
N SER A 120 17.40 -5.83 -0.41
CA SER A 120 17.12 -4.43 -0.09
C SER A 120 15.92 -3.94 -0.90
N ARG A 121 15.05 -3.16 -0.27
CA ARG A 121 13.87 -2.57 -0.89
C ARG A 121 13.82 -1.07 -0.58
N PRO A 122 13.32 -0.23 -1.52
CA PRO A 122 13.14 1.19 -1.26
C PRO A 122 12.23 1.49 -0.05
N VAL A 123 11.20 0.66 0.15
CA VAL A 123 10.29 0.74 1.30
C VAL A 123 10.16 -0.65 1.91
N ASP A 124 10.42 -0.75 3.21
CA ASP A 124 10.30 -2.01 3.94
C ASP A 124 8.88 -2.54 3.92
N ARG A 125 8.77 -3.83 3.58
CA ARG A 125 7.48 -4.51 3.40
C ARG A 125 6.58 -3.80 2.37
N GLY A 126 7.08 -2.91 1.53
CA GLY A 126 6.32 -2.29 0.45
C GLY A 126 5.94 -3.32 -0.61
N MET A 127 4.73 -3.19 -1.17
CA MET A 127 4.35 -3.86 -2.42
C MET A 127 4.98 -3.24 -3.67
N PRO A 128 5.17 -1.90 -3.79
CA PRO A 128 5.78 -1.32 -4.99
C PRO A 128 7.28 -1.64 -5.07
N GLY A 129 7.69 -2.06 -6.27
CA GLY A 129 9.07 -2.28 -6.65
C GLY A 129 9.78 -1.02 -7.13
N PRO A 130 11.10 -1.10 -7.34
CA PRO A 130 11.93 0.05 -7.69
C PRO A 130 11.54 0.67 -9.05
N GLY A 131 11.13 -0.12 -10.04
CA GLY A 131 10.71 0.39 -11.35
C GLY A 131 9.38 1.15 -11.27
N LEU A 132 8.46 0.70 -10.41
CA LEU A 132 7.22 1.44 -10.13
C LEU A 132 7.53 2.77 -9.42
N PHE A 133 8.42 2.77 -8.42
CA PHE A 133 8.85 4.02 -7.80
C PHE A 133 9.49 4.98 -8.81
N ALA A 134 10.37 4.48 -9.66
CA ALA A 134 11.00 5.28 -10.71
C ALA A 134 9.95 5.90 -11.64
N HIS A 135 8.95 5.12 -12.07
CA HIS A 135 7.87 5.61 -12.91
C HIS A 135 7.08 6.76 -12.26
N VAL A 136 6.65 6.58 -11.02
CA VAL A 136 5.88 7.60 -10.29
C VAL A 136 6.71 8.85 -10.03
N LEU A 137 7.99 8.70 -9.65
CA LEU A 137 8.88 9.82 -9.39
C LEU A 137 9.16 10.64 -10.65
N VAL A 138 9.49 9.98 -11.77
CA VAL A 138 9.71 10.65 -13.06
C VAL A 138 8.41 11.34 -13.52
N GLY A 139 7.29 10.63 -13.46
CA GLY A 139 5.99 11.20 -13.83
C GLY A 139 5.63 12.43 -13.00
N LYS A 140 5.86 12.38 -11.67
CA LYS A 140 5.55 13.49 -10.77
C LYS A 140 6.48 14.69 -10.94
N PHE A 141 7.79 14.45 -11.04
CA PHE A 141 8.81 15.51 -10.92
C PHE A 141 9.43 15.94 -12.25
N CYS A 142 9.51 15.05 -13.24
CA CYS A 142 10.04 15.38 -14.56
C CYS A 142 8.91 15.73 -15.53
N ASP A 143 7.83 14.95 -15.54
CA ASP A 143 6.73 15.12 -16.50
C ASP A 143 5.58 15.98 -15.96
N HIS A 144 5.68 16.42 -14.69
CA HIS A 144 4.67 17.22 -13.99
C HIS A 144 3.26 16.61 -14.01
N LEU A 145 3.16 15.28 -14.11
CA LEU A 145 1.89 14.57 -14.07
C LEU A 145 1.34 14.57 -12.63
N PRO A 146 0.05 14.85 -12.45
CA PRO A 146 -0.58 14.71 -11.14
C PRO A 146 -0.64 13.23 -10.74
N LEU A 147 -0.57 12.94 -9.44
CA LEU A 147 -0.47 11.57 -8.91
C LEU A 147 -1.67 10.69 -9.27
N TYR A 148 -2.84 11.27 -9.51
CA TYR A 148 -4.05 10.53 -9.91
C TYR A 148 -4.03 10.07 -11.39
N ARG A 149 -3.02 10.48 -12.17
CA ARG A 149 -2.81 10.02 -13.56
C ARG A 149 -1.68 9.00 -13.69
N GLN A 150 -1.19 8.48 -12.57
CA GLN A 150 -0.21 7.40 -12.50
C GLN A 150 -0.91 6.03 -12.48
#